data_AF-A0A832ZT93-F1
#
_entry.id   AF-A0A832ZT93-F1
#
_cell.length_a   1.000
_cell.length_b   1.000
_cell.length_c   1.000
_cell.angle_alpha   90.00
_cell.angle_beta   90.00
_cell.angle_gamma   90.00
#
_symmetry.space_group_name_H-M   'P 1'
#
loop_
_entity.id
_entity.type
_entity.pdbx_description
1 polymer ?
#
loop_
_entity_poly.entity_id
_entity_poly.type
_entity_poly.pdbx_seq_one_letter_code
_entity_poly.pdbx_strand_id
1 'polypeptide(L)'
;MSHRDPLESYVEKRVQKLKLSAIRVTLGIVAGLSAAVMPGSCLTSLAVYSLMLLASSLYAEKKYSLLEGYETYTTGLVSGLAAYVLGVFLASGLAS
;
A
#
# COMPACT_ATOMS: atom_id res chain seq x y z
N MET A 1 4.84 14.76 -32.81
CA MET A 1 4.32 14.70 -31.43
C MET A 1 3.05 13.90 -31.45
N SER A 2 3.08 12.66 -30.94
CA SER A 2 1.90 11.78 -30.90
C SER A 2 0.86 12.39 -29.97
N HIS A 3 -0.32 12.75 -30.48
CA HIS A 3 -1.49 13.06 -29.67
C HIS A 3 -1.87 11.79 -28.92
N ARG A 4 -1.37 11.62 -27.69
CA ARG A 4 -1.95 10.65 -26.76
C ARG A 4 -3.35 11.15 -26.42
N ASP A 5 -4.34 10.32 -26.65
CA ASP A 5 -5.72 10.66 -26.34
C ASP A 5 -5.83 11.00 -24.85
N PRO A 6 -6.43 12.15 -24.48
CA PRO A 6 -6.54 12.57 -23.08
C PRO A 6 -7.30 11.54 -22.23
N LEU A 7 -8.19 10.77 -22.86
CA LEU A 7 -8.92 9.67 -22.24
C LEU A 7 -8.01 8.50 -21.87
N GLU A 8 -7.05 8.16 -22.74
CA GLU A 8 -6.12 7.05 -22.54
C GLU A 8 -5.18 7.35 -21.36
N SER A 9 -4.65 8.58 -21.31
CA SER A 9 -3.83 9.05 -20.17
C SER A 9 -4.61 9.04 -18.84
N TYR A 10 -5.89 9.42 -18.88
CA TYR A 10 -6.76 9.37 -17.69
C TYR A 10 -6.97 7.93 -17.20
N VAL A 11 -7.24 6.99 -18.10
CA VAL A 11 -7.40 5.57 -17.77
C VAL A 11 -6.08 4.98 -17.26
N GLU A 12 -4.94 5.28 -17.89
CA GLU A 12 -3.62 4.86 -17.43
C GLU A 12 -3.35 5.34 -16.00
N LYS A 13 -3.64 6.61 -15.67
CA LYS A 13 -3.47 7.16 -14.31
C LYS A 13 -4.34 6.42 -13.29
N ARG A 14 -5.59 6.09 -13.64
CA ARG A 14 -6.49 5.31 -12.76
C ARG A 14 -5.97 3.89 -12.52
N VAL A 15 -5.45 3.23 -13.56
CA VAL A 15 -4.85 1.89 -13.44
C VAL A 15 -3.61 1.93 -12.55
N GLN A 16 -2.77 2.95 -12.67
CA GLN A 16 -1.59 3.10 -11.81
C GLN A 16 -1.99 3.32 -10.34
N LYS A 17 -3.01 4.14 -10.07
CA LYS A 17 -3.57 4.32 -8.72
C LYS A 17 -4.10 3.00 -8.14
N LEU A 18 -4.82 2.23 -8.95
CA LEU A 18 -5.38 0.95 -8.52
C LEU A 18 -4.28 -0.08 -8.22
N LYS A 19 -3.24 -0.15 -9.05
CA LYS A 19 -2.05 -0.98 -8.82
C LYS A 19 -1.33 -0.60 -7.53
N LEU A 20 -1.12 0.69 -7.29
CA LEU A 20 -0.48 1.17 -6.07
C LEU A 20 -1.31 0.85 -4.82
N SER A 21 -2.63 1.05 -4.90
CA SER A 21 -3.54 0.68 -3.81
C SER A 21 -3.52 -0.82 -3.54
N ALA A 22 -3.50 -1.66 -4.58
CA ALA A 22 -3.41 -3.11 -4.43
C ALA A 22 -2.11 -3.53 -3.73
N ILE A 23 -0.96 -2.96 -4.13
CA ILE A 23 0.33 -3.20 -3.46
C ILE A 23 0.25 -2.85 -1.97
N ARG A 24 -0.32 -1.70 -1.63
CA ARG A 24 -0.45 -1.26 -0.23
C ARG A 24 -1.40 -2.12 0.60
N VAL A 25 -2.46 -2.64 0.00
CA VAL A 25 -3.36 -3.63 0.62
C VAL A 25 -2.59 -4.91 0.92
N THR A 26 -1.84 -5.45 -0.06
CA THR A 26 -1.05 -6.67 0.14
C THR A 26 0.01 -6.47 1.22
N LEU A 27 0.73 -5.33 1.21
CA LEU A 27 1.69 -4.96 2.25
C LEU A 27 1.04 -4.86 3.62
N GLY A 28 -0.17 -4.28 3.70
CA GLY A 28 -0.97 -4.22 4.91
C GLY A 28 -1.25 -5.61 5.47
N ILE A 29 -1.81 -6.52 4.68
CA ILE A 29 -2.11 -7.89 5.11
C ILE A 29 -0.87 -8.62 5.58
N VAL A 30 0.23 -8.55 4.82
CA VAL A 30 1.50 -9.21 5.17
C VAL A 30 2.06 -8.66 6.48
N ALA A 31 2.08 -7.35 6.66
CA ALA A 31 2.52 -6.73 7.91
C ALA A 31 1.59 -7.10 9.08
N GLY A 32 0.29 -7.16 8.86
CA GLY A 32 -0.69 -7.54 9.88
C GLY A 32 -0.55 -9.00 10.32
N LEU A 33 -0.33 -9.91 9.37
CA LEU A 33 -0.05 -11.33 9.67
C LEU A 33 1.28 -11.51 10.40
N SER A 34 2.30 -10.73 10.03
CA SER A 34 3.61 -10.78 10.68
C SER A 34 3.56 -10.37 12.16
N ALA A 35 2.54 -9.61 12.56
CA ALA A 35 2.33 -9.22 13.95
C ALA A 35 2.09 -10.41 14.89
N ALA A 36 1.57 -11.53 14.39
CA ALA A 36 1.43 -12.75 15.21
C ALA A 36 2.75 -13.50 15.43
N VAL A 37 3.77 -13.25 14.59
CA VAL A 37 5.04 -13.97 14.62
C VAL A 37 6.14 -13.14 15.28
N MET A 38 6.03 -11.81 15.28
CA MET A 38 7.04 -10.93 15.85
C MET A 38 6.91 -10.82 17.37
N PRO A 39 7.97 -11.15 18.13
CA PRO A 39 8.01 -10.94 19.58
C PRO A 39 8.23 -9.45 19.85
N GLY A 40 7.16 -8.67 19.95
CA GLY A 40 7.29 -7.24 20.19
C GLY A 40 6.06 -6.39 19.95
N SER A 41 4.85 -6.86 20.28
CA SER A 41 3.62 -6.05 20.37
C SER A 41 3.20 -5.26 19.10
N CYS A 42 1.94 -4.79 19.09
CA CYS A 42 1.31 -4.09 17.96
C CYS A 42 2.10 -2.85 17.45
N LEU A 43 2.95 -2.26 18.29
CA LEU A 43 3.77 -1.09 17.94
C LEU A 43 4.89 -1.43 16.96
N THR A 44 5.56 -2.58 17.10
CA THR A 44 6.65 -2.94 16.18
C THR A 44 6.11 -3.31 14.80
N SER A 45 5.01 -4.06 14.74
CA SER A 45 4.35 -4.37 13.46
C SER A 45 3.84 -3.12 12.76
N LEU A 46 3.35 -2.12 13.51
CA LEU A 46 2.94 -0.83 12.95
C LEU A 46 4.14 -0.02 12.42
N ALA A 47 5.27 -0.05 13.12
CA ALA A 47 6.50 0.60 12.66
C ALA A 47 7.02 -0.05 11.36
N VAL A 48 7.02 -1.38 11.28
CA VAL A 48 7.37 -2.13 10.07
C VAL A 48 6.42 -1.80 8.92
N TYR A 49 5.11 -1.76 9.18
CA TYR A 49 4.13 -1.34 8.19
C TYR A 49 4.39 0.07 7.65
N SER A 50 4.71 1.01 8.55
CA SER A 50 5.02 2.40 8.19
C SER A 50 6.27 2.51 7.30
N LEU A 51 7.32 1.73 7.61
CA LEU A 51 8.53 1.65 6.78
C LEU A 51 8.23 1.05 5.40
N MET A 52 7.43 -0.02 5.32
CA MET A 52 6.99 -0.61 4.06
C MET A 52 6.17 0.37 3.22
N LEU A 53 5.31 1.16 3.85
CA LEU A 53 4.54 2.23 3.21
C LEU A 53 5.46 3.28 2.58
N LEU A 54 6.46 3.75 3.32
CA LEU A 54 7.47 4.69 2.81
C LEU A 54 8.25 4.10 1.63
N ALA A 55 8.74 2.87 1.76
CA ALA A 55 9.44 2.18 0.68
C ALA A 55 8.56 2.01 -0.57
N SER A 56 7.28 1.66 -0.39
CA SER A 56 6.32 1.54 -1.50
C SER A 56 6.07 2.88 -2.19
N SER A 57 6.09 3.98 -1.44
CA SER A 57 5.85 5.34 -1.97
C SER A 57 7.05 5.82 -2.78
N LEU A 58 8.27 5.59 -2.28
CA LEU A 58 9.51 5.89 -3.02
C LEU A 58 9.63 5.05 -4.29
N TYR A 59 9.22 3.79 -4.24
CA TYR A 59 9.15 2.92 -5.43
C TYR A 59 8.12 3.44 -6.45
N ALA A 60 6.95 3.84 -5.96
CA ALA A 60 5.87 4.38 -6.77
C ALA A 60 6.27 5.68 -7.46
N GLU A 61 7.01 6.55 -6.77
CA GLU A 61 7.54 7.81 -7.31
C GLU A 61 8.49 7.57 -8.49
N LYS A 62 9.32 6.51 -8.42
CA LYS A 62 10.20 6.13 -9.54
C LYS A 62 9.49 5.40 -10.68
N LYS A 63 8.45 4.61 -10.38
CA LYS A 63 7.82 3.72 -11.36
C LYS A 63 6.62 4.34 -12.08
N TYR A 64 5.89 5.24 -11.42
CA TYR A 64 4.65 5.78 -11.93
C TYR A 64 4.78 7.26 -12.28
N SER A 65 5.09 7.53 -13.55
CA SER A 65 5.30 8.90 -14.06
C SER A 65 4.02 9.73 -14.23
N LEU A 66 2.83 9.12 -14.18
CA LEU A 66 1.53 9.81 -14.35
C LEU A 66 0.89 10.20 -13.02
N LEU A 67 1.41 9.69 -11.90
CA LEU A 67 0.95 10.03 -10.56
C LEU A 67 1.62 11.34 -10.11
N GLU A 68 0.84 12.25 -9.54
CA GLU A 68 1.40 13.46 -8.93
C GLU A 68 2.16 13.10 -7.66
N GLY A 69 3.17 13.90 -7.30
CA GLY A 69 4.09 13.59 -6.21
C GLY A 69 3.43 13.35 -4.85
N TYR A 70 2.23 13.89 -4.58
CA TYR A 70 1.48 13.57 -3.36
C TYR A 70 0.61 12.31 -3.49
N GLU A 71 0.19 11.95 -4.70
CA GLU A 71 -0.68 10.81 -4.95
C GLU A 71 0.04 9.48 -4.69
N THR A 72 1.36 9.43 -4.89
CA THR A 72 2.19 8.29 -4.53
C THR A 72 2.23 8.02 -3.03
N TYR A 73 1.97 9.03 -2.18
CA TYR A 73 1.92 8.89 -0.73
C TYR A 73 0.50 8.67 -0.21
N THR A 74 -0.52 9.27 -0.82
CA THR A 74 -1.91 9.19 -0.33
C THR A 74 -2.71 8.04 -0.92
N THR A 75 -2.43 7.63 -2.16
CA THR A 75 -3.24 6.62 -2.87
C THR A 75 -3.17 5.27 -2.17
N GLY A 76 -4.31 4.78 -1.67
CA GLY A 76 -4.40 3.48 -1.02
C GLY A 76 -3.78 3.41 0.38
N LEU A 77 -3.54 4.55 1.03
CA LEU A 77 -3.06 4.61 2.42
C LEU A 77 -4.13 4.04 3.38
N VAL A 78 -5.37 4.50 3.24
CA VAL A 78 -6.49 4.04 4.09
C VAL A 78 -6.83 2.57 3.82
N SER A 79 -6.86 2.14 2.56
CA SER A 79 -7.13 0.75 2.20
C SER A 79 -6.01 -0.19 2.69
N GLY A 80 -4.75 0.24 2.58
CA GLY A 80 -3.62 -0.49 3.17
C GLY A 80 -3.72 -0.60 4.69
N LEU A 81 -4.11 0.48 5.38
CA LEU A 81 -4.24 0.48 6.84
C LEU A 81 -5.39 -0.42 7.30
N ALA A 82 -6.54 -0.36 6.63
CA ALA A 82 -7.65 -1.25 6.89
C ALA A 82 -7.24 -2.72 6.70
N ALA A 83 -6.48 -3.02 5.65
CA ALA A 83 -5.97 -4.35 5.38
C ALA A 83 -4.95 -4.83 6.42
N TYR A 84 -4.10 -3.94 6.95
CA TYR A 84 -3.23 -4.21 8.10
C TYR A 84 -4.04 -4.60 9.33
N VAL A 85 -5.03 -3.80 9.71
CA VAL A 85 -5.87 -4.07 10.88
C VAL A 85 -6.60 -5.41 10.72
N LEU A 86 -7.16 -5.69 9.55
CA LEU A 86 -7.78 -6.99 9.25
C LEU A 86 -6.76 -8.14 9.38
N GLY A 87 -5.54 -7.96 8.85
CA GLY A 87 -4.46 -8.93 8.99
C GLY A 87 -4.11 -9.23 10.45
N VAL A 88 -4.04 -8.19 11.30
CA VAL A 88 -3.79 -8.36 12.75
C VAL A 88 -4.92 -9.13 13.42
N PHE A 89 -6.19 -8.80 13.13
CA PHE A 89 -7.34 -9.54 13.68
C PHE A 89 -7.35 -11.00 13.24
N LEU A 90 -7.10 -11.27 11.95
CA LEU A 90 -7.01 -12.62 11.40
C LEU A 90 -5.89 -13.42 12.08
N ALA A 91 -4.72 -12.80 12.24
CA ALA A 91 -3.57 -13.44 12.86
C ALA A 91 -3.81 -13.74 14.35
N SER A 92 -4.49 -12.83 15.05
CA SER A 92 -4.91 -13.03 16.44
C SER A 92 -5.95 -14.16 16.57
N GLY A 93 -6.88 -14.26 15.62
CA GLY A 93 -7.87 -15.34 15.58
C GLY A 93 -7.27 -16.71 15.24
N LEU A 94 -6.22 -16.77 14.42
CA LEU A 94 -5.51 -18.02 14.10
C LEU A 94 -4.64 -18.54 15.25
N ALA A 95 -4.21 -17.66 16.16
CA ALA A 95 -3.36 -17.99 17.30
C ALA A 95 -4.15 -18.41 18.55
N SER A 96 -5.49 -18.29 18.52
CA SER A 96 -6.42 -18.73 19.58
C SER A 96 -6.98 -20.12 19.30
#